data_AF-A0A0L6VQB1-F1
#
_entry.id   AF-A0A0L6VQB1-F1
#
_cell.length_a   1.000
_cell.length_b   1.000
_cell.length_c   1.000
_cell.angle_alpha   90.00
_cell.angle_beta   90.00
_cell.angle_gamma   90.00
#
_symmetry.space_group_name_H-M   'P 1'
#
loop_
_entity.id
_entity.type
_entity.pdbx_description
1 polymer ?
#
loop_
_entity_poly.entity_id
_entity_poly.type
_entity_poly.pdbx_seq_one_letter_code
_entity_poly.pdbx_strand_id
1 'polypeptide(L)'
;MQLTRHHPHQPAQSISSGPLLQTANTSNQPKRTRISANERILQELREKKASRRSSMDPNNSSQSHNADVTRFQVHDPAYRPQSVCVFPVGKDSSDETLRMMIGSVLRDGIMITAHRPPARLVSFDMEWCTDHRARKARPTSLIQICGQSITLIIQLAHIQRPKWFLHVLPAPIAEFLRDRSIIKFGVGISGDASKLTEDLFTDPTGSQVYLDAFVELIDVAKLIDPTARDDIPGNCFSLQRFVARYLEQLLPKSKKIVLSNWESPHLTPNQLNYAASDVISAMRVYLKLYLQPAHHPQFMPPIKYATPGTI
;
A
#
# COMPACT_ATOMS: atom_id res chain seq x y z
N MET A 1 73.71 24.77 34.48
CA MET A 1 74.71 25.54 33.73
C MET A 1 74.02 26.66 32.97
N GLN A 2 74.18 27.88 33.51
CA GLN A 2 74.40 29.18 32.85
C GLN A 2 74.43 29.21 31.30
N LEU A 3 74.05 30.27 30.58
CA LEU A 3 73.56 31.62 30.89
C LEU A 3 73.32 32.36 29.55
N THR A 4 72.69 33.53 29.70
CA THR A 4 72.80 34.77 28.89
C THR A 4 72.02 34.92 27.59
N ARG A 5 71.41 36.07 27.26
CA ARG A 5 70.79 37.24 27.95
C ARG A 5 70.57 38.31 26.86
N HIS A 6 69.39 38.97 26.88
CA HIS A 6 69.11 40.42 26.67
C HIS A 6 69.58 41.14 25.38
N HIS A 7 68.95 42.19 24.81
CA HIS A 7 67.78 43.10 25.03
C HIS A 7 67.73 44.05 23.77
N PRO A 8 66.96 45.17 23.63
CA PRO A 8 66.05 45.89 24.56
C PRO A 8 64.69 46.46 23.99
N HIS A 9 63.81 46.82 24.95
CA HIS A 9 62.87 47.95 25.14
C HIS A 9 62.01 48.65 24.04
N GLN A 10 60.67 48.52 24.20
CA GLN A 10 59.59 49.52 24.54
C GLN A 10 59.36 50.83 23.71
N PRO A 11 58.17 51.49 23.73
CA PRO A 11 57.08 51.45 24.73
C PRO A 11 55.61 51.35 24.21
N ALA A 12 54.68 51.30 25.17
CA ALA A 12 53.23 51.20 25.02
C ALA A 12 52.52 52.56 24.81
N GLN A 13 51.32 52.56 24.21
CA GLN A 13 50.19 53.40 24.63
C GLN A 13 48.84 52.92 24.04
N SER A 14 47.82 53.02 24.89
CA SER A 14 46.39 52.67 24.78
C SER A 14 45.60 53.50 23.76
N ILE A 15 44.49 52.96 23.21
CA ILE A 15 43.19 53.67 23.01
C ILE A 15 42.02 52.66 22.86
N SER A 16 41.09 52.78 23.81
CA SER A 16 39.62 52.64 23.82
C SER A 16 38.81 52.27 22.54
N SER A 17 38.01 51.21 22.71
CA SER A 17 36.56 50.98 22.44
C SER A 17 35.82 51.48 21.18
N GLY A 18 35.11 50.53 20.56
CA GLY A 18 33.92 50.72 19.71
C GLY A 18 33.21 49.37 19.47
N PRO A 19 31.87 49.25 19.63
CA PRO A 19 31.18 47.96 19.51
C PRO A 19 30.91 47.58 18.04
N LEU A 20 31.28 46.37 17.65
CA LEU A 20 30.90 45.77 16.37
C LEU A 20 29.45 45.29 16.43
N LEU A 21 28.58 45.96 15.68
CA LEU A 21 27.22 45.53 15.35
C LEU A 21 27.23 44.11 14.77
N GLN A 22 26.71 43.14 15.53
CA GLN A 22 26.28 41.84 14.99
C GLN A 22 24.98 42.07 14.21
N THR A 23 25.07 42.05 12.88
CA THR A 23 23.89 41.91 12.02
C THR A 23 23.50 40.44 11.96
N ALA A 24 22.43 40.10 12.70
CA ALA A 24 21.79 38.80 12.63
C ALA A 24 21.07 38.66 11.28
N ASN A 25 21.71 38.00 10.32
CA ASN A 25 21.09 37.58 9.07
C ASN A 25 20.19 36.35 9.32
N THR A 26 18.97 36.58 9.79
CA THR A 26 17.93 35.55 9.84
C THR A 26 17.24 35.47 8.48
N SER A 27 17.82 34.71 7.56
CA SER A 27 17.12 34.31 6.33
C SER A 27 16.05 33.28 6.68
N ASN A 28 14.88 33.77 7.10
CA ASN A 28 13.68 32.95 7.30
C ASN A 28 13.07 32.64 5.91
N GLN A 29 13.74 31.80 5.12
CA GLN A 29 13.09 31.19 3.97
C GLN A 29 12.18 30.06 4.47
N PRO A 30 10.87 30.06 4.15
CA PRO A 30 10.02 28.93 4.47
C PRO A 30 10.60 27.69 3.80
N LYS A 31 10.85 26.63 4.58
CA LYS A 31 11.28 25.33 4.05
C LYS A 31 10.28 24.92 2.97
N ARG A 32 10.70 24.93 1.70
CA ARG A 32 9.91 24.41 0.57
C ARG A 32 9.43 23.00 0.94
N THR A 33 8.14 22.87 1.22
CA THR A 33 7.51 21.59 1.55
C THR A 33 7.69 20.68 0.33
N ARG A 34 8.46 19.60 0.48
CA ARG A 34 8.72 18.66 -0.61
C ARG A 34 7.41 17.94 -0.96
N ILE A 35 6.88 18.25 -2.14
CA ILE A 35 5.67 17.64 -2.70
C ILE A 35 5.79 16.11 -2.67
N SER A 36 4.79 15.43 -2.11
CA SER A 36 4.72 13.97 -1.97
C SER A 36 4.65 13.27 -3.34
N ALA A 37 4.99 11.99 -3.42
CA ALA A 37 4.91 11.22 -4.66
C ALA A 37 3.50 11.28 -5.27
N ASN A 38 2.46 11.27 -4.45
CA ASN A 38 1.07 11.30 -4.91
C ASN A 38 0.65 12.66 -5.41
N GLU A 39 1.08 13.73 -4.75
CA GLU A 39 0.77 15.09 -5.22
C GLU A 39 1.38 15.31 -6.61
N ARG A 40 2.60 14.79 -6.85
CA ARG A 40 3.21 14.81 -8.20
C ARG A 40 2.40 14.01 -9.21
N ILE A 41 1.98 12.80 -8.85
CA ILE A 41 1.15 11.95 -9.72
C ILE A 41 -0.18 12.65 -10.03
N LEU A 42 -0.83 13.23 -9.03
CA LEU A 42 -2.11 13.90 -9.21
C LEU A 42 -1.98 15.17 -10.05
N GLN A 43 -0.93 15.95 -9.83
CA GLN A 43 -0.62 17.11 -10.66
C GLN A 43 -0.40 16.68 -12.13
N GLU A 44 0.43 15.66 -12.36
CA GLU A 44 0.68 15.10 -13.69
C GLU A 44 -0.62 14.65 -14.37
N LEU A 45 -1.50 13.95 -13.63
CA LEU A 45 -2.79 13.49 -14.15
C LEU A 45 -3.74 14.66 -14.49
N ARG A 46 -3.75 15.72 -13.68
CA ARG A 46 -4.54 16.93 -13.93
C ARG A 46 -4.04 17.68 -15.17
N GLU A 47 -2.72 17.84 -15.31
CA GLU A 47 -2.08 18.47 -16.48
C GLU A 47 -2.37 17.70 -17.77
N LYS A 48 -2.28 16.35 -17.73
CA LYS A 48 -2.67 15.49 -18.87
C LYS A 48 -4.14 15.63 -19.23
N LYS A 49 -5.04 15.64 -18.23
CA LYS A 49 -6.48 15.80 -18.45
C LYS A 49 -6.83 17.18 -19.02
N ALA A 50 -6.17 18.24 -18.55
CA ALA A 50 -6.31 19.59 -19.09
C ALA A 50 -5.83 19.67 -20.55
N SER A 51 -4.66 19.08 -20.85
CA SER A 51 -4.10 19.04 -22.21
C SER A 51 -4.98 18.28 -23.20
N ARG A 52 -5.61 17.17 -22.78
CA ARG A 52 -6.58 16.44 -23.61
C ARG A 52 -7.84 17.25 -23.88
N ARG A 53 -8.33 17.99 -22.87
CA ARG A 53 -9.52 18.85 -23.01
C ARG A 53 -9.25 20.02 -23.95
N SER A 54 -8.12 20.72 -23.81
CA SER A 54 -7.75 21.82 -24.70
C SER A 54 -7.50 21.36 -26.13
N SER A 55 -7.02 20.14 -26.33
CA SER A 55 -6.90 19.52 -27.66
C SER A 55 -8.25 19.16 -28.30
N MET A 56 -9.30 18.94 -27.50
CA MET A 56 -10.64 18.58 -27.99
C MET A 56 -11.55 19.80 -28.18
N ASP A 57 -11.37 20.86 -27.39
CA ASP A 57 -12.12 22.11 -27.48
C ASP A 57 -11.21 23.33 -27.16
N PRO A 58 -10.67 24.01 -28.18
CA PRO A 58 -9.72 25.12 -28.00
C PRO A 58 -10.31 26.35 -27.32
N ASN A 59 -11.63 26.52 -27.31
CA ASN A 59 -12.32 27.70 -26.78
C ASN A 59 -12.81 27.53 -25.33
N ASN A 60 -12.62 26.35 -24.73
CA ASN A 60 -13.07 26.08 -23.39
C ASN A 60 -12.04 26.52 -22.33
N SER A 61 -12.09 27.79 -21.94
CA SER A 61 -11.26 28.37 -20.87
C SER A 61 -11.85 28.16 -19.47
N SER A 62 -12.34 26.96 -19.15
CA SER A 62 -12.82 26.67 -17.80
C SER A 62 -11.65 26.43 -16.84
N GLN A 63 -11.53 27.30 -15.82
CA GLN A 63 -10.63 27.09 -14.70
C GLN A 63 -10.85 25.68 -14.15
N SER A 64 -9.81 24.85 -14.14
CA SER A 64 -9.89 23.57 -13.43
C SER A 64 -10.25 23.90 -11.99
N HIS A 65 -11.46 23.54 -11.55
CA HIS A 65 -11.86 23.71 -10.16
C HIS A 65 -10.72 23.17 -9.29
N ASN A 66 -10.15 24.03 -8.45
CA ASN A 66 -9.30 23.65 -7.32
C ASN A 66 -10.19 22.90 -6.33
N ALA A 67 -10.70 21.73 -6.72
CA ALA A 67 -11.26 20.80 -5.76
C ALA A 67 -10.11 20.44 -4.82
N ASP A 68 -10.27 20.80 -3.55
CA ASP A 68 -9.32 20.48 -2.49
C ASP A 68 -9.09 18.98 -2.53
N VAL A 69 -7.85 18.61 -2.84
CA VAL A 69 -7.45 17.21 -2.90
C VAL A 69 -7.49 16.66 -1.49
N THR A 70 -8.40 15.73 -1.25
CA THR A 70 -8.52 15.12 0.07
C THR A 70 -7.51 13.99 0.24
N ARG A 71 -7.01 13.81 1.46
CA ARG A 71 -6.24 12.63 1.82
C ARG A 71 -7.18 11.44 1.91
N PHE A 72 -6.75 10.28 1.42
CA PHE A 72 -7.46 9.03 1.60
C PHE A 72 -7.62 8.75 3.09
N GLN A 73 -8.84 8.42 3.50
CA GLN A 73 -9.15 8.01 4.86
C GLN A 73 -9.97 6.73 4.85
N VAL A 74 -9.61 5.80 5.74
CA VAL A 74 -10.35 4.54 5.95
C VAL A 74 -11.81 4.83 6.28
N HIS A 75 -12.07 5.78 7.19
CA HIS A 75 -13.40 6.16 7.65
C HIS A 75 -13.94 7.44 6.98
N ASP A 76 -13.69 7.60 5.69
CA ASP A 76 -14.25 8.70 4.89
C ASP A 76 -15.79 8.56 4.78
N PRO A 77 -16.59 9.56 5.20
CA PRO A 77 -18.06 9.50 5.19
C PRO A 77 -18.67 9.45 3.79
N ALA A 78 -17.92 9.76 2.73
CA ALA A 78 -18.38 9.62 1.35
C ALA A 78 -18.49 8.16 0.88
N TYR A 79 -17.94 7.22 1.65
CA TYR A 79 -17.93 5.79 1.34
C TYR A 79 -18.66 4.97 2.41
N ARG A 80 -18.99 3.72 2.08
CA ARG A 80 -19.55 2.76 3.03
C ARG A 80 -18.62 2.62 4.25
N PRO A 81 -19.14 2.65 5.49
CA PRO A 81 -18.35 2.47 6.70
C PRO A 81 -17.53 1.17 6.65
N GLN A 82 -16.31 1.24 7.20
CA GLN A 82 -15.36 0.13 7.23
C GLN A 82 -15.21 -0.40 8.65
N SER A 83 -15.39 -1.71 8.82
CA SER A 83 -15.01 -2.44 10.03
C SER A 83 -13.64 -3.07 9.80
N VAL A 84 -12.63 -2.65 10.57
CA VAL A 84 -11.27 -3.20 10.50
C VAL A 84 -11.06 -4.17 11.65
N CYS A 85 -10.96 -5.45 11.32
CA CYS A 85 -10.71 -6.53 12.25
C CYS A 85 -9.25 -6.98 12.19
N VAL A 86 -8.70 -7.40 13.32
CA VAL A 86 -7.33 -7.94 13.41
C VAL A 86 -7.40 -9.35 13.99
N PHE A 87 -6.70 -10.28 13.37
CA PHE A 87 -6.48 -11.64 13.86
C PHE A 87 -4.98 -11.85 14.12
N PRO A 88 -4.57 -12.57 15.19
CA PRO A 88 -5.37 -13.16 16.27
C PRO A 88 -6.19 -12.17 17.10
N VAL A 89 -7.25 -12.63 17.77
CA VAL A 89 -8.11 -11.81 18.64
C VAL A 89 -7.76 -12.09 20.10
N GLY A 90 -7.05 -11.16 20.74
CA GLY A 90 -6.56 -11.37 22.10
C GLY A 90 -5.63 -12.59 22.16
N LYS A 91 -6.06 -13.67 22.83
CA LYS A 91 -5.33 -14.95 22.87
C LYS A 91 -5.86 -15.98 21.88
N ASP A 92 -6.99 -15.72 21.24
CA ASP A 92 -7.61 -16.65 20.30
C ASP A 92 -6.90 -16.56 18.94
N SER A 93 -6.21 -17.65 18.60
CA SER A 93 -5.55 -17.88 17.32
C SER A 93 -6.01 -19.21 16.69
N SER A 94 -7.24 -19.63 16.99
CA SER A 94 -7.84 -20.88 16.50
C SER A 94 -8.23 -20.80 15.02
N ASP A 95 -8.22 -21.96 14.36
CA ASP A 95 -8.65 -22.09 12.96
C ASP A 95 -10.15 -21.81 12.80
N GLU A 96 -10.96 -22.10 13.82
CA GLU A 96 -12.41 -21.84 13.82
C GLU A 96 -12.70 -20.35 13.73
N THR A 97 -12.11 -19.56 14.63
CA THR A 97 -12.26 -18.10 14.63
C THR A 97 -11.71 -17.49 13.34
N LEU A 98 -10.56 -17.97 12.87
CA LEU A 98 -9.99 -17.49 11.61
C LEU A 98 -10.91 -17.77 10.41
N ARG A 99 -11.47 -18.98 10.32
CA ARG A 99 -12.43 -19.38 9.28
C ARG A 99 -13.68 -18.50 9.31
N MET A 100 -14.21 -18.21 10.50
CA MET A 100 -15.36 -17.32 10.68
C MET A 100 -15.08 -15.88 10.25
N MET A 101 -13.90 -15.34 10.57
CA MET A 101 -13.48 -14.00 10.17
C MET A 101 -13.28 -13.89 8.65
N ILE A 102 -12.56 -14.85 8.05
CA ILE A 102 -12.40 -14.92 6.58
C ILE A 102 -13.77 -15.05 5.90
N GLY A 103 -14.63 -15.95 6.38
CA GLY A 103 -15.97 -16.14 5.85
C GLY A 103 -16.85 -14.88 5.91
N SER A 104 -16.64 -14.03 6.92
CA SER A 104 -17.34 -12.73 7.01
C SER A 104 -16.89 -11.76 5.92
N VAL A 105 -15.59 -11.68 5.65
CA VAL A 105 -15.05 -10.90 4.52
C VAL A 105 -15.56 -11.43 3.18
N LEU A 106 -15.59 -12.75 2.99
CA LEU A 106 -16.05 -13.37 1.74
C LEU A 106 -17.53 -13.12 1.46
N ARG A 107 -18.39 -13.15 2.49
CA ARG A 107 -19.82 -12.79 2.34
C ARG A 107 -20.01 -11.33 1.95
N ASP A 108 -19.14 -10.45 2.43
CA ASP A 108 -19.12 -9.02 2.14
C ASP A 108 -18.37 -8.66 0.82
N GLY A 109 -17.63 -9.62 0.25
CA GLY A 109 -16.97 -9.50 -1.05
C GLY A 109 -17.93 -9.41 -2.23
N ILE A 110 -17.41 -8.94 -3.37
CA ILE A 110 -18.19 -8.76 -4.61
C ILE A 110 -18.47 -10.14 -5.22
N MET A 111 -19.72 -10.41 -5.63
CA MET A 111 -20.05 -11.63 -6.36
C MET A 111 -19.84 -11.44 -7.86
N ILE A 112 -18.97 -12.25 -8.46
CA ILE A 112 -18.75 -12.31 -9.91
C ILE A 112 -19.61 -13.43 -10.48
N THR A 113 -20.83 -13.09 -10.90
CA THR A 113 -21.84 -14.04 -11.41
C THR A 113 -21.53 -14.58 -12.81
N ALA A 114 -20.65 -13.89 -13.56
CA ALA A 114 -20.18 -14.33 -14.87
C ALA A 114 -19.21 -15.51 -14.78
N HIS A 115 -18.49 -15.67 -13.66
CA HIS A 115 -17.67 -16.86 -13.40
C HIS A 115 -18.58 -18.07 -13.10
N ARG A 116 -18.19 -19.27 -13.55
CA ARG A 116 -18.98 -20.50 -13.38
C ARG A 116 -18.15 -21.58 -12.67
N PRO A 117 -18.51 -21.99 -11.44
CA PRO A 117 -19.58 -21.43 -10.58
C PRO A 117 -19.28 -19.97 -10.15
N PRO A 118 -20.27 -19.18 -9.68
CA PRO A 118 -20.03 -17.80 -9.24
C PRO A 118 -18.89 -17.70 -8.23
N ALA A 119 -18.02 -16.70 -8.41
CA ALA A 119 -16.85 -16.50 -7.56
C ALA A 119 -17.00 -15.25 -6.68
N ARG A 120 -16.34 -15.24 -5.53
CA ARG A 120 -16.20 -14.07 -4.66
C ARG A 120 -14.93 -13.32 -5.00
N LEU A 121 -15.02 -12.00 -5.08
CA LEU A 121 -13.88 -11.11 -5.33
C LEU A 121 -13.62 -10.26 -4.08
N VAL A 122 -12.38 -10.31 -3.58
CA VAL A 122 -11.90 -9.55 -2.42
C VAL A 122 -10.56 -8.90 -2.74
N SER A 123 -10.30 -7.70 -2.20
CA SER A 123 -8.97 -7.13 -2.33
C SER A 123 -8.02 -7.78 -1.34
N PHE A 124 -6.75 -7.87 -1.74
CA PHE A 124 -5.70 -8.63 -1.06
C PHE A 124 -4.40 -7.85 -1.11
N ASP A 125 -3.64 -7.90 -0.02
CA ASP A 125 -2.27 -7.38 0.08
C ASP A 125 -1.50 -8.18 1.15
N MET A 126 -0.19 -7.99 1.21
CA MET A 126 0.72 -8.66 2.14
C MET A 126 1.80 -7.73 2.69
N GLU A 127 2.26 -7.98 3.92
CA GLU A 127 3.44 -7.31 4.48
C GLU A 127 4.45 -8.30 5.02
N TRP A 128 5.73 -7.92 4.90
CA TRP A 128 6.85 -8.69 5.44
C TRP A 128 7.95 -7.78 5.96
N CYS A 129 8.66 -8.25 6.98
CA CYS A 129 9.87 -7.60 7.46
C CYS A 129 11.04 -7.79 6.47
N THR A 130 12.01 -6.89 6.50
CA THR A 130 13.30 -7.06 5.81
C THR A 130 14.41 -7.27 6.83
N ASP A 131 15.21 -8.31 6.67
CA ASP A 131 16.47 -8.42 7.39
C ASP A 131 17.50 -7.47 6.76
N HIS A 132 17.73 -6.34 7.42
CA HIS A 132 18.66 -5.32 6.95
C HIS A 132 20.12 -5.79 6.93
N ARG A 133 20.50 -6.78 7.75
CA ARG A 133 21.86 -7.34 7.79
C ARG A 133 22.07 -8.30 6.62
N ALA A 134 21.12 -9.20 6.40
CA ALA A 134 21.17 -10.17 5.29
C ALA A 134 20.76 -9.56 3.94
N ARG A 135 20.16 -8.36 3.93
CA ARG A 135 19.52 -7.73 2.76
C ARG A 135 18.50 -8.66 2.09
N LYS A 136 17.77 -9.42 2.90
CA LYS A 136 16.78 -10.41 2.45
C LYS A 136 15.42 -10.10 3.04
N ALA A 137 14.37 -10.31 2.25
CA ALA A 137 13.01 -10.32 2.76
C ALA A 137 12.84 -11.51 3.72
N ARG A 138 12.11 -11.29 4.82
CA ARG A 138 11.67 -12.36 5.72
C ARG A 138 10.38 -12.97 5.17
N PRO A 139 9.97 -14.16 5.66
CA PRO A 139 8.67 -14.72 5.34
C PRO A 139 7.54 -13.73 5.61
N THR A 140 6.44 -13.88 4.87
CA THR A 140 5.26 -13.03 5.02
C THR A 140 4.80 -13.00 6.45
N SER A 141 4.70 -11.78 6.99
CA SER A 141 4.35 -11.53 8.39
C SER A 141 2.86 -11.31 8.57
N LEU A 142 2.20 -10.78 7.54
CA LEU A 142 0.81 -10.33 7.60
C LEU A 142 0.12 -10.49 6.24
N ILE A 143 -1.16 -10.85 6.26
CA ILE A 143 -2.06 -10.81 5.09
C ILE A 143 -3.21 -9.83 5.39
N GLN A 144 -3.57 -9.02 4.40
CA GLN A 144 -4.75 -8.16 4.43
C GLN A 144 -5.78 -8.66 3.42
N ILE A 145 -7.04 -8.74 3.82
CA ILE A 145 -8.16 -8.99 2.91
C ILE A 145 -9.30 -8.02 3.18
N CYS A 146 -10.00 -7.60 2.13
CA CYS A 146 -11.08 -6.63 2.27
C CYS A 146 -12.24 -6.94 1.31
N GLY A 147 -13.45 -6.95 1.89
CA GLY A 147 -14.72 -6.95 1.18
C GLY A 147 -15.18 -5.50 0.92
N GLN A 148 -16.48 -5.28 0.77
CA GLN A 148 -17.00 -3.92 0.55
C GLN A 148 -17.03 -3.04 1.81
N SER A 149 -17.14 -3.64 3.00
CA SER A 149 -17.28 -2.97 4.30
C SER A 149 -16.52 -3.63 5.45
N ILE A 150 -15.98 -4.84 5.25
CA ILE A 150 -15.22 -5.58 6.25
C ILE A 150 -13.79 -5.78 5.76
N THR A 151 -12.83 -5.34 6.56
CA THR A 151 -11.39 -5.53 6.35
C THR A 151 -10.83 -6.42 7.45
N LEU A 152 -10.05 -7.42 7.08
CA LEU A 152 -9.37 -8.31 8.01
C LEU A 152 -7.86 -8.23 7.80
N ILE A 153 -7.15 -7.94 8.89
CA ILE A 153 -5.69 -7.92 8.99
C ILE A 153 -5.27 -9.17 9.78
N ILE A 154 -4.51 -10.06 9.15
CA ILE A 154 -4.14 -11.38 9.70
C ILE A 154 -2.64 -11.39 9.98
N GLN A 155 -2.26 -11.28 11.25
CA GLN A 155 -0.87 -11.31 11.70
C GLN A 155 -0.34 -12.75 11.75
N LEU A 156 0.10 -13.28 10.59
CA LEU A 156 0.62 -14.64 10.46
C LEU A 156 1.74 -14.95 11.47
N ALA A 157 2.65 -13.98 11.69
CA ALA A 157 3.77 -14.12 12.62
C ALA A 157 3.36 -14.36 14.09
N HIS A 158 2.10 -14.11 14.44
CA HIS A 158 1.59 -14.23 15.80
C HIS A 158 0.52 -15.30 15.99
N ILE A 159 0.23 -16.07 14.94
CA ILE A 159 -0.64 -17.24 15.06
C ILE A 159 0.14 -18.32 15.83
N GLN A 160 -0.34 -18.67 17.02
CA GLN A 160 0.38 -19.62 17.88
C GLN A 160 0.40 -21.00 17.22
N ARG A 161 1.60 -21.52 16.99
CA ARG A 161 1.83 -22.89 16.50
C ARG A 161 2.99 -23.52 17.27
N PRO A 162 3.00 -24.85 17.43
CA PRO A 162 4.16 -25.55 17.96
C PRO A 162 5.41 -25.20 17.13
N LYS A 163 6.57 -25.03 17.79
CA LYS A 163 7.79 -24.52 17.15
C LYS A 163 8.28 -25.33 15.94
N TRP A 164 7.99 -26.62 15.87
CA TRP A 164 8.35 -27.46 14.72
C TRP A 164 7.45 -27.23 13.49
N PHE A 165 6.42 -26.40 13.61
CA PHE A 165 5.54 -25.94 12.51
C PHE A 165 5.83 -24.49 12.10
N LEU A 166 7.03 -23.98 12.38
CA LEU A 166 7.51 -22.76 11.73
C LEU A 166 7.40 -22.99 10.21
N HIS A 167 6.70 -22.10 9.50
CA HIS A 167 6.34 -22.21 8.07
C HIS A 167 5.11 -23.05 7.71
N VAL A 168 4.31 -23.50 8.68
CA VAL A 168 2.99 -24.09 8.40
C VAL A 168 1.90 -23.05 8.60
N LEU A 169 1.17 -22.74 7.53
CA LEU A 169 0.02 -21.85 7.59
C LEU A 169 -1.23 -22.58 8.14
N PRO A 170 -2.11 -21.86 8.85
CA PRO A 170 -3.42 -22.40 9.26
C PRO A 170 -4.20 -22.93 8.05
N ALA A 171 -4.97 -24.01 8.25
CA ALA A 171 -5.80 -24.57 7.17
C ALA A 171 -6.73 -23.52 6.53
N PRO A 172 -7.42 -22.63 7.28
CA PRO A 172 -8.26 -21.60 6.69
C PRO A 172 -7.53 -20.63 5.75
N ILE A 173 -6.24 -20.33 6.01
CA ILE A 173 -5.43 -19.46 5.13
C ILE A 173 -5.00 -20.22 3.89
N ALA A 174 -4.51 -21.45 4.05
CA ALA A 174 -4.07 -22.28 2.93
C ALA A 174 -5.23 -22.59 1.97
N GLU A 175 -6.43 -22.82 2.49
CA GLU A 175 -7.66 -22.98 1.71
C GLU A 175 -8.04 -21.67 1.01
N PHE A 176 -8.11 -20.54 1.73
CA PHE A 176 -8.40 -19.23 1.15
C PHE A 176 -7.47 -18.86 -0.02
N LEU A 177 -6.16 -19.08 0.14
CA LEU A 177 -5.16 -18.72 -0.86
C LEU A 177 -5.27 -19.57 -2.13
N ARG A 178 -5.62 -20.86 -2.02
CA ARG A 178 -5.71 -21.79 -3.16
C ARG A 178 -7.10 -21.92 -3.79
N ASP A 179 -8.16 -21.51 -3.08
CA ASP A 179 -9.53 -21.64 -3.58
C ASP A 179 -9.76 -20.74 -4.82
N ARG A 180 -10.09 -21.37 -5.95
CA ARG A 180 -10.37 -20.70 -7.23
C ARG A 180 -11.73 -20.04 -7.32
N SER A 181 -12.65 -20.38 -6.40
CA SER A 181 -13.93 -19.67 -6.25
C SER A 181 -13.77 -18.35 -5.50
N ILE A 182 -12.58 -18.08 -4.96
CA ILE A 182 -12.22 -16.83 -4.29
C ILE A 182 -11.15 -16.15 -5.15
N ILE A 183 -11.55 -15.10 -5.85
CA ILE A 183 -10.67 -14.24 -6.64
C ILE A 183 -10.09 -13.17 -5.73
N LYS A 184 -8.77 -13.07 -5.69
CA LYS A 184 -8.03 -12.05 -4.95
C LYS A 184 -7.60 -10.97 -5.93
N PHE A 185 -7.65 -9.69 -5.57
CA PHE A 185 -7.10 -8.66 -6.45
C PHE A 185 -6.34 -7.59 -5.67
N GLY A 186 -5.40 -6.97 -6.35
CA GLY A 186 -4.54 -5.95 -5.77
C GLY A 186 -3.74 -5.23 -6.82
N VAL A 187 -2.85 -4.36 -6.38
CA VAL A 187 -1.89 -3.66 -7.23
C VAL A 187 -0.51 -4.20 -6.91
N GLY A 188 0.12 -4.87 -7.87
CA GLY A 188 1.36 -5.60 -7.67
C GLY A 188 1.16 -7.01 -7.09
N ILE A 189 -0.08 -7.52 -7.09
CA ILE A 189 -0.44 -8.83 -6.51
C ILE A 189 0.30 -10.01 -7.16
N SER A 190 0.76 -9.83 -8.41
CA SER A 190 1.62 -10.81 -9.07
C SER A 190 2.96 -10.98 -8.31
N GLY A 191 3.48 -9.91 -7.71
CA GLY A 191 4.66 -9.95 -6.84
C GLY A 191 4.37 -10.64 -5.50
N ASP A 192 3.17 -10.46 -4.95
CA ASP A 192 2.74 -11.18 -3.74
C ASP A 192 2.63 -12.69 -3.98
N ALA A 193 2.13 -13.09 -5.15
CA ALA A 193 2.09 -14.49 -5.57
C ALA A 193 3.50 -15.11 -5.65
N SER A 194 4.44 -14.40 -6.27
CA SER A 194 5.85 -14.82 -6.30
C SER A 194 6.43 -14.93 -4.89
N LYS A 195 6.16 -13.94 -4.03
CA LYS A 195 6.63 -13.91 -2.64
C LYS A 195 6.10 -15.09 -1.83
N LEU A 196 4.82 -15.46 -1.97
CA LEU A 196 4.26 -16.65 -1.31
C LEU A 196 4.91 -17.94 -1.78
N THR A 197 5.25 -18.03 -3.07
CA THR A 197 5.96 -19.19 -3.62
C THR A 197 7.36 -19.31 -3.03
N GLU A 198 8.08 -18.19 -2.92
CA GLU A 198 9.43 -18.09 -2.33
C GLU A 198 9.46 -18.35 -0.82
N ASP A 199 8.36 -18.06 -0.12
CA ASP A 199 8.26 -18.28 1.32
C ASP A 199 8.17 -19.77 1.71
N LEU A 200 7.88 -20.65 0.74
CA LEU A 200 7.82 -22.10 0.91
C LEU A 200 6.88 -22.55 2.05
N PHE A 201 5.81 -21.80 2.28
CA PHE A 201 4.81 -22.18 3.27
C PHE A 201 4.12 -23.49 2.87
N THR A 202 3.81 -24.32 3.87
CA THR A 202 2.96 -25.50 3.68
C THR A 202 1.68 -25.38 4.48
N ASP A 203 0.67 -26.17 4.11
CA ASP A 203 -0.51 -26.39 4.93
C ASP A 203 -0.25 -27.51 5.97
N PRO A 204 -1.21 -27.82 6.87
CA PRO A 204 -1.03 -28.89 7.87
C PRO A 204 -0.84 -30.29 7.29
N THR A 205 -1.13 -30.51 6.00
CA THR A 205 -0.89 -31.78 5.29
C THR A 205 0.51 -31.87 4.67
N GLY A 206 1.29 -30.78 4.72
CA GLY A 206 2.59 -30.68 4.08
C GLY A 206 2.53 -30.23 2.61
N SER A 207 1.36 -29.86 2.11
CA SER A 207 1.22 -29.37 0.74
C SER A 207 1.64 -27.91 0.64
N GLN A 208 2.36 -27.53 -0.43
CA GLN A 208 2.76 -26.14 -0.64
C GLN A 208 1.55 -25.22 -0.77
N VAL A 209 1.66 -24.03 -0.16
CA VAL A 209 0.68 -22.96 -0.24
C VAL A 209 1.16 -21.90 -1.23
N TYR A 210 0.26 -21.46 -2.10
CA TYR A 210 0.50 -20.45 -3.13
C TYR A 210 -0.77 -19.62 -3.34
N LEU A 211 -0.64 -18.45 -3.96
CA LEU A 211 -1.78 -17.61 -4.33
C LEU A 211 -2.35 -18.05 -5.68
N ASP A 212 -3.54 -18.64 -5.68
CA ASP A 212 -4.28 -18.99 -6.90
C ASP A 212 -5.44 -18.00 -7.17
N ALA A 213 -5.97 -17.99 -8.39
CA ALA A 213 -7.09 -17.16 -8.84
C ALA A 213 -6.98 -15.69 -8.38
N PHE A 214 -6.08 -14.94 -9.00
CA PHE A 214 -5.87 -13.54 -8.66
C PHE A 214 -5.92 -12.61 -9.87
N VAL A 215 -6.27 -11.35 -9.64
CA VAL A 215 -6.46 -10.33 -10.68
C VAL A 215 -5.58 -9.14 -10.36
N GLU A 216 -4.78 -8.74 -11.34
CA GLU A 216 -4.00 -7.51 -11.25
C GLU A 216 -4.89 -6.32 -11.62
N LEU A 217 -5.02 -5.33 -10.73
CA LEU A 217 -5.96 -4.22 -10.89
C LEU A 217 -5.66 -3.36 -12.14
N ILE A 218 -4.39 -3.30 -12.58
CA ILE A 218 -4.03 -2.61 -13.83
C ILE A 218 -4.66 -3.27 -15.05
N ASP A 219 -4.82 -4.59 -15.05
CA ASP A 219 -5.39 -5.31 -16.19
C ASP A 219 -6.90 -5.02 -16.30
N VAL A 220 -7.59 -4.93 -15.15
CA VAL A 220 -9.00 -4.47 -15.09
C VAL A 220 -9.14 -3.03 -15.58
N ALA A 221 -8.31 -2.12 -15.08
CA ALA A 221 -8.38 -0.71 -15.47
C ALA A 221 -8.15 -0.51 -16.98
N LYS A 222 -7.18 -1.21 -17.57
CA LYS A 222 -6.89 -1.13 -19.03
C LYS A 222 -8.00 -1.68 -19.91
N LEU A 223 -8.85 -2.58 -19.39
CA LEU A 223 -9.98 -3.14 -20.11
C LEU A 223 -11.20 -2.20 -20.06
N ILE A 224 -11.42 -1.53 -18.92
CA ILE A 224 -12.61 -0.69 -18.69
C ILE A 224 -12.38 0.76 -19.11
N ASP A 225 -11.18 1.30 -18.87
CA ASP A 225 -10.80 2.69 -19.14
C ASP A 225 -9.69 2.72 -20.19
N PRO A 226 -10.02 2.97 -21.48
CA PRO A 226 -9.03 3.03 -22.55
C PRO A 226 -7.89 4.03 -22.31
N THR A 227 -8.17 5.10 -21.55
CA THR A 227 -7.17 6.14 -21.24
C THR A 227 -6.23 5.73 -20.09
N ALA A 228 -6.51 4.62 -19.40
CA ALA A 228 -5.65 4.10 -18.34
C ALA A 228 -4.27 3.68 -18.86
N ARG A 229 -4.15 3.25 -20.13
CA ARG A 229 -2.87 2.84 -20.73
C ARG A 229 -1.86 3.97 -20.79
N ASP A 230 -2.32 5.18 -21.11
CA ASP A 230 -1.47 6.37 -21.21
C ASP A 230 -1.13 6.96 -19.84
N ASP A 231 -2.08 6.84 -18.91
CA ASP A 231 -2.01 7.50 -17.61
C ASP A 231 -1.39 6.60 -16.53
N ILE A 232 -1.40 5.28 -16.72
CA ILE A 232 -0.79 4.28 -15.85
C ILE A 232 0.16 3.40 -16.68
N PRO A 233 1.43 3.85 -16.86
CA PRO A 233 2.43 3.07 -17.58
C PRO A 233 2.65 1.70 -16.91
N GLY A 234 2.85 0.67 -17.72
CA GLY A 234 3.00 -0.71 -17.24
C GLY A 234 4.19 -0.97 -16.31
N ASN A 235 5.12 -0.02 -16.16
CA ASN A 235 6.28 -0.08 -15.28
C ASN A 235 6.14 0.81 -14.02
N CYS A 236 5.05 1.57 -13.85
CA CYS A 236 4.86 2.53 -12.76
C CYS A 236 3.43 2.54 -12.18
N PHE A 237 2.78 1.37 -12.15
CA PHE A 237 1.37 1.24 -11.76
C PHE A 237 1.14 1.14 -10.25
N SER A 238 1.63 2.11 -9.46
CA SER A 238 1.46 2.09 -8.00
C SER A 238 0.01 2.30 -7.55
N LEU A 239 -0.38 1.70 -6.42
CA LEU A 239 -1.71 1.89 -5.82
C LEU A 239 -2.04 3.38 -5.60
N GLN A 240 -1.03 4.16 -5.22
CA GLN A 240 -1.11 5.61 -5.10
C GLN A 240 -1.61 6.31 -6.38
N ARG A 241 -1.20 5.81 -7.55
CA ARG A 241 -1.62 6.33 -8.86
C ARG A 241 -3.05 5.97 -9.18
N PHE A 242 -3.50 4.78 -8.82
CA PHE A 242 -4.92 4.39 -8.93
C PHE A 242 -5.80 5.26 -8.03
N VAL A 243 -5.42 5.47 -6.78
CA VAL A 243 -6.18 6.31 -5.83
C VAL A 243 -6.25 7.76 -6.31
N ALA A 244 -5.12 8.32 -6.75
CA ALA A 244 -5.09 9.67 -7.31
C ALA A 244 -5.96 9.80 -8.57
N ARG A 245 -5.95 8.80 -9.45
CA ARG A 245 -6.70 8.83 -10.71
C ARG A 245 -8.20 8.65 -10.52
N TYR A 246 -8.60 7.59 -9.82
CA TYR A 246 -9.99 7.14 -9.78
C TYR A 246 -10.77 7.70 -8.60
N LEU A 247 -10.09 7.96 -7.48
CA LEU A 247 -10.71 8.52 -6.28
C LEU A 247 -10.42 10.02 -6.10
N GLU A 248 -9.50 10.58 -6.88
CA GLU A 248 -9.02 11.98 -6.74
C GLU A 248 -8.47 12.30 -5.34
N GLN A 249 -7.91 11.28 -4.67
CA GLN A 249 -7.40 11.34 -3.30
C GLN A 249 -5.89 11.09 -3.22
N LEU A 250 -5.26 11.52 -2.12
CA LEU A 250 -3.87 11.20 -1.80
C LEU A 250 -3.81 10.00 -0.84
N LEU A 251 -3.28 8.87 -1.28
CA LEU A 251 -2.91 7.74 -0.40
C LEU A 251 -1.50 7.90 0.22
N PRO A 252 -1.36 8.37 1.47
CA PRO A 252 -0.05 8.59 2.07
C PRO A 252 0.67 7.26 2.34
N LYS A 253 1.78 7.02 1.64
CA LYS A 253 2.71 5.92 1.98
C LYS A 253 3.99 6.48 2.59
N SER A 254 4.21 6.21 3.87
CA SER A 254 5.43 6.57 4.57
C SER A 254 6.42 5.41 4.50
N LYS A 255 7.62 5.64 3.96
CA LYS A 255 8.70 4.62 3.95
C LYS A 255 9.00 4.06 5.34
N LYS A 256 8.81 4.87 6.39
CA LYS A 256 8.97 4.43 7.79
C LYS A 256 7.96 3.35 8.17
N ILE A 257 6.74 3.40 7.66
CA ILE A 257 5.70 2.40 7.92
C ILE A 257 5.91 1.17 7.03
N VAL A 258 6.19 1.38 5.73
CA VAL A 258 6.47 0.28 4.79
C VAL A 258 7.61 -0.60 5.29
N LEU A 259 8.68 0.00 5.82
CA LEU A 259 9.85 -0.69 6.36
C LEU A 259 9.77 -0.94 7.88
N SER A 260 8.57 -0.86 8.47
CA SER A 260 8.39 -1.05 9.90
C SER A 260 8.46 -2.54 10.30
N ASN A 261 8.47 -2.81 11.60
CA ASN A 261 8.41 -4.18 12.09
C ASN A 261 6.96 -4.72 12.02
N TRP A 262 6.67 -5.47 10.96
CA TRP A 262 5.40 -6.17 10.74
C TRP A 262 5.23 -7.45 11.56
N GLU A 263 6.29 -7.92 12.24
CA GLU A 263 6.26 -9.02 13.20
C GLU A 263 6.13 -8.52 14.65
N SER A 264 5.64 -7.28 14.83
CA SER A 264 5.34 -6.75 16.16
C SER A 264 4.05 -7.38 16.69
N PRO A 265 4.02 -7.92 17.93
CA PRO A 265 2.82 -8.52 18.52
C PRO A 265 1.66 -7.52 18.65
N HIS A 266 2.00 -6.23 18.69
CA HIS A 266 1.05 -5.14 18.69
C HIS A 266 1.42 -4.18 17.56
N LEU A 267 0.62 -4.20 16.49
CA LEU A 267 0.72 -3.20 15.43
C LEU A 267 0.30 -1.84 15.96
N THR A 268 1.07 -0.82 15.61
CA THR A 268 0.73 0.56 15.93
C THR A 268 -0.53 1.01 15.17
N PRO A 269 -1.26 2.05 15.64
CA PRO A 269 -2.38 2.60 14.89
C PRO A 269 -2.03 3.02 13.45
N ASN A 270 -0.79 3.50 13.24
CA ASN A 270 -0.30 3.87 11.92
C ASN A 270 -0.08 2.66 11.00
N GLN A 271 0.42 1.54 11.53
CA GLN A 271 0.57 0.28 10.78
C GLN A 271 -0.81 -0.29 10.42
N LEU A 272 -1.73 -0.33 11.38
CA LEU A 272 -3.11 -0.79 11.14
C LEU A 272 -3.80 0.06 10.07
N ASN A 273 -3.71 1.39 10.19
CA ASN A 273 -4.31 2.29 9.21
C ASN A 273 -3.67 2.11 7.82
N TYR A 274 -2.35 1.94 7.74
CA TYR A 274 -1.66 1.68 6.48
C TYR A 274 -2.12 0.37 5.85
N ALA A 275 -2.06 -0.74 6.59
CA ALA A 275 -2.43 -2.07 6.10
C ALA A 275 -3.90 -2.11 5.66
N ALA A 276 -4.81 -1.50 6.42
CA ALA A 276 -6.21 -1.37 6.03
C ALA A 276 -6.38 -0.48 4.79
N SER A 277 -5.65 0.65 4.70
CA SER A 277 -5.78 1.58 3.58
C SER A 277 -5.39 0.93 2.25
N ASP A 278 -4.39 0.04 2.22
CA ASP A 278 -3.93 -0.56 0.97
C ASP A 278 -5.02 -1.44 0.33
N VAL A 279 -5.67 -2.31 1.10
CA VAL A 279 -6.76 -3.15 0.57
C VAL A 279 -8.09 -2.41 0.40
N ILE A 280 -8.44 -1.46 1.29
CA ILE A 280 -9.68 -0.68 1.18
C ILE A 280 -9.62 0.25 -0.04
N SER A 281 -8.48 0.89 -0.27
CA SER A 281 -8.33 1.79 -1.42
C SER A 281 -8.37 1.04 -2.74
N ALA A 282 -7.76 -0.15 -2.82
CA ALA A 282 -7.89 -1.04 -3.97
C ALA A 282 -9.37 -1.43 -4.23
N MET A 283 -10.12 -1.78 -3.19
CA MET A 283 -11.55 -2.09 -3.30
C MET A 283 -12.36 -0.90 -3.81
N ARG A 284 -12.14 0.30 -3.26
CA ARG A 284 -12.83 1.52 -3.71
C ARG A 284 -12.52 1.85 -5.17
N VAL A 285 -11.25 1.69 -5.59
CA VAL A 285 -10.86 1.84 -7.00
C VAL A 285 -11.58 0.84 -7.88
N TYR A 286 -11.62 -0.44 -7.49
CA TYR A 286 -12.33 -1.47 -8.26
C TYR A 286 -13.81 -1.13 -8.40
N LEU A 287 -14.50 -0.76 -7.32
CA LEU A 287 -15.90 -0.35 -7.36
C LEU A 287 -16.10 0.88 -8.27
N LYS A 288 -15.19 1.85 -8.24
CA LYS A 288 -15.24 3.02 -9.12
C LYS A 288 -15.09 2.66 -10.60
N LEU A 289 -14.24 1.68 -10.91
CA LEU A 289 -14.09 1.13 -12.26
C LEU A 289 -15.32 0.34 -12.69
N TYR A 290 -15.86 -0.49 -11.80
CA TYR A 290 -17.05 -1.31 -12.05
C TYR A 290 -18.29 -0.47 -12.38
N LEU A 291 -18.39 0.73 -11.80
CA LEU A 291 -19.47 1.69 -12.07
C LEU A 291 -19.29 2.51 -13.35
N GLN A 292 -18.20 2.34 -14.11
CA GLN A 292 -18.00 3.08 -15.36
C GLN A 292 -18.99 2.64 -16.44
N PRO A 293 -19.52 3.55 -17.28
CA PRO A 293 -20.47 3.21 -18.35
C PRO A 293 -19.95 2.16 -19.34
N ALA A 294 -18.63 2.06 -19.50
CA ALA A 294 -17.98 1.09 -20.38
C ALA A 294 -17.92 -0.34 -19.80
N HIS A 295 -18.34 -0.54 -18.55
CA HIS A 295 -18.34 -1.86 -17.93
C HIS A 295 -19.45 -2.74 -18.51
N HIS A 296 -19.06 -3.82 -19.20
CA HIS A 296 -19.99 -4.77 -19.81
C HIS A 296 -20.63 -5.70 -18.75
N PRO A 297 -21.93 -6.02 -18.82
CA PRO A 297 -22.60 -6.91 -17.86
C PRO A 297 -22.01 -8.32 -17.75
N GLN A 298 -21.30 -8.77 -18.79
CA GLN A 298 -20.58 -10.06 -18.82
C GLN A 298 -19.08 -9.89 -18.60
N PHE A 299 -18.63 -8.75 -18.09
CA PHE A 299 -17.21 -8.51 -17.81
C PHE A 299 -16.69 -9.59 -16.86
N MET A 300 -15.69 -10.32 -17.35
CA MET A 300 -14.90 -11.23 -16.56
C MET A 300 -13.55 -10.56 -16.35
N PRO A 301 -13.14 -10.32 -15.09
CA PRO A 301 -11.80 -9.80 -14.84
C PRO A 301 -10.76 -10.80 -15.37
N PRO A 302 -9.57 -10.35 -15.81
CA PRO A 302 -8.52 -11.21 -16.30
C PRO A 302 -7.87 -11.97 -15.14
N ILE A 303 -8.46 -13.11 -14.77
CA ILE A 303 -8.00 -13.96 -13.68
C ILE A 303 -6.74 -14.70 -14.11
N LYS A 304 -5.70 -14.58 -13.29
CA LYS A 304 -4.46 -15.34 -13.35
C LYS A 304 -4.59 -16.52 -12.39
N TYR A 305 -4.20 -17.69 -12.84
CA TYR A 305 -4.14 -18.88 -12.02
C TYR A 305 -2.68 -19.25 -11.80
N ALA A 306 -2.38 -19.75 -10.61
CA ALA A 306 -1.06 -20.32 -10.36
C ALA A 306 -0.87 -21.55 -11.25
N THR A 307 0.36 -21.78 -11.70
CA THR A 307 0.78 -23.01 -12.36
C THR A 307 1.56 -23.85 -11.35
N PRO A 308 0.91 -24.83 -10.67
CA PRO A 308 1.62 -25.69 -9.73
C PRO A 308 2.57 -26.58 -10.54
N GLY A 309 3.88 -26.49 -10.30
CA GLY A 309 4.87 -27.41 -10.91
C GLY A 309 6.05 -26.79 -11.65
N THR A 310 6.22 -25.47 -11.68
CA THR A 310 7.49 -24.84 -12.08
C THR A 310 8.31 -24.53 -10.82
N ILE A 311 8.99 -25.54 -10.31
CA ILE A 311 10.18 -25.40 -9.45
C ILE A 311 11.33 -26.06 -10.20
#